data_AF-A0A846NIF0-F1
#
_entry.id   AF-A0A846NIF0-F1
#
_cell.length_a   1.000
_cell.length_b   1.000
_cell.length_c   1.000
_cell.angle_alpha   90.00
_cell.angle_beta   90.00
_cell.angle_gamma   90.00
#
_symmetry.space_group_name_H-M   'P 1'
#
loop_
_entity.id
_entity.type
_entity.pdbx_description
1 polymer ?
#
loop_
_entity_poly.entity_id
_entity_poly.type
_entity_poly.pdbx_seq_one_letter_code
_entity_poly.pdbx_strand_id
1 'polypeptide(L)'
;RRDWCDYARDTQGELLRIVLSDGGLDKILSYVKDRSSKLKRREIDPSKLIIWEKITRLLKDYVAKGAHITVAAQLAEKGWKIKKGDYVGYVITTGDGPLYKRAKHYTEASPEQIDTGYYVEKQVLPVCSRVTSVLGIKMKELKILVSGEDLFSYEQ
;
A
#
# COMPACT_ATOMS: atom_id res chain seq x y z
N ARG A 1 8.16 -6.82 -3.45
CA ARG A 1 7.15 -7.87 -3.72
C ARG A 1 6.20 -7.35 -4.81
N ARG A 2 5.40 -8.21 -5.47
CA ARG A 2 4.55 -7.80 -6.60
C ARG A 2 3.27 -7.06 -6.19
N ASP A 3 2.85 -7.22 -4.95
CA ASP A 3 1.64 -6.66 -4.31
C ASP A 3 1.79 -5.22 -3.78
N TRP A 4 2.91 -4.54 -4.09
CA TRP A 4 3.10 -3.13 -3.72
C TRP A 4 2.64 -2.22 -4.84
N CYS A 5 1.92 -1.16 -4.51
CA CYS A 5 1.66 -0.08 -5.45
C CYS A 5 2.95 0.68 -5.81
N ASP A 6 2.92 1.44 -6.89
CA ASP A 6 4.09 2.17 -7.37
C ASP A 6 4.56 3.22 -6.35
N TYR A 7 3.64 3.87 -5.64
CA TYR A 7 3.99 4.82 -4.58
C TYR A 7 4.85 4.18 -3.48
N ALA A 8 4.57 2.93 -3.11
CA ALA A 8 5.36 2.19 -2.12
C ALA A 8 6.73 1.76 -2.68
N ARG A 9 6.80 1.35 -3.95
CA ARG A 9 8.06 1.01 -4.62
C ARG A 9 8.98 2.23 -4.72
N ASP A 10 8.44 3.36 -5.14
CA ASP A 10 9.13 4.65 -5.21
C ASP A 10 9.67 5.03 -3.82
N THR A 11 8.82 4.90 -2.78
CA THR A 11 9.18 5.17 -1.39
C THR A 11 10.34 4.29 -0.94
N GLN A 12 10.28 2.98 -1.22
CA GLN A 12 11.33 2.04 -0.85
C GLN A 12 12.66 2.40 -1.52
N GLY A 13 12.63 2.68 -2.83
CA GLY A 13 13.83 2.98 -3.61
C GLY A 13 14.52 4.26 -3.17
N GLU A 14 13.76 5.32 -2.93
CA GLU A 14 14.33 6.58 -2.45
C GLU A 14 14.81 6.49 -1.00
N LEU A 15 14.05 5.82 -0.11
CA LEU A 15 14.50 5.63 1.25
C LEU A 15 15.80 4.83 1.32
N LEU A 16 15.95 3.80 0.48
CA LEU A 16 17.20 3.04 0.37
C LEU A 16 18.35 3.94 -0.08
N ARG A 17 18.13 4.85 -1.05
CA ARG A 17 19.13 5.84 -1.44
C ARG A 17 19.53 6.77 -0.30
N ILE A 18 18.57 7.24 0.50
CA ILE A 18 18.84 8.09 1.66
C ILE A 18 19.72 7.36 2.67
N VAL A 19 19.41 6.09 2.98
CA VAL A 19 20.19 5.28 3.92
C VAL A 19 21.61 5.01 3.42
N LEU A 20 21.78 4.73 2.11
CA LEU A 20 23.09 4.42 1.54
C LEU A 20 23.99 5.65 1.35
N SER A 21 23.40 6.85 1.19
CA SER A 21 24.14 8.10 1.02
C SER A 21 24.48 8.80 2.34
N ASP A 22 24.56 8.06 3.44
CA ASP A 22 24.83 8.57 4.80
C ASP A 22 23.82 9.63 5.28
N GLY A 23 22.56 9.51 4.83
CA GLY A 23 21.47 10.32 5.34
C GLY A 23 21.24 10.03 6.82
N GLY A 24 21.55 11.00 7.67
CA GLY A 24 21.30 10.90 9.12
C GLY A 24 19.85 10.54 9.46
N LEU A 25 19.66 10.01 10.67
CA LEU A 25 18.37 9.52 11.17
C LEU A 25 17.21 10.49 10.92
N ASP A 26 17.43 11.79 11.12
CA ASP A 26 16.42 12.82 10.92
C ASP A 26 15.89 12.88 9.47
N LYS A 27 16.78 12.72 8.48
CA LYS A 27 16.40 12.73 7.06
C LYS A 27 15.56 11.50 6.72
N ILE A 28 15.89 10.35 7.29
CA ILE A 28 15.15 9.09 7.14
C ILE A 28 13.74 9.24 7.72
N LEU A 29 13.63 9.68 8.98
CA LEU A 29 12.34 9.84 9.65
C LEU A 29 11.48 10.91 8.98
N SER A 30 12.07 12.04 8.61
CA SER A 30 11.40 13.11 7.87
C SER A 30 10.84 12.61 6.54
N TYR A 31 11.62 11.83 5.78
CA TYR A 31 11.15 11.23 4.53
C TYR A 31 9.95 10.31 4.74
N VAL A 32 10.00 9.40 5.71
CA VAL A 32 8.87 8.49 6.01
C VAL A 32 7.62 9.26 6.42
N LYS A 33 7.78 10.31 7.24
CA LYS A 33 6.69 11.19 7.69
C LYS A 33 6.08 11.96 6.52
N ASP A 34 6.89 12.54 5.63
CA ASP A 34 6.42 13.25 4.43
C ASP A 34 5.61 12.33 3.52
N ARG A 35 6.15 11.15 3.20
CA ARG A 35 5.47 10.18 2.32
C ARG A 35 4.12 9.74 2.87
N SER A 36 4.03 9.55 4.18
CA SER A 36 2.78 9.19 4.84
C SER A 36 1.80 10.36 4.91
N SER A 37 2.31 11.58 5.11
CA SER A 37 1.47 12.79 5.18
C SER A 37 0.88 13.17 3.84
N LYS A 38 1.63 13.04 2.74
CA LYS A 38 1.13 13.24 1.38
C LYS A 38 -0.01 12.28 1.01
N LEU A 39 0.06 11.02 1.46
CA LEU A 39 -1.06 10.09 1.33
C LEU A 39 -2.28 10.57 2.11
N LYS A 40 -2.11 10.94 3.39
CA LYS A 40 -3.21 11.43 4.23
C LYS A 40 -3.89 12.66 3.64
N ARG A 41 -3.12 13.56 3.02
CA ARG A 41 -3.61 14.77 2.34
C ARG A 41 -4.08 14.54 0.90
N ARG A 42 -4.00 13.31 0.38
CA ARG A 42 -4.37 12.95 -1.01
C ARG A 42 -3.61 13.74 -2.08
N GLU A 43 -2.37 14.12 -1.80
CA GLU A 43 -1.49 14.87 -2.71
C GLU A 43 -0.72 13.96 -3.69
N ILE A 44 -1.20 12.73 -3.87
CA ILE A 44 -0.56 11.70 -4.69
C ILE A 44 -1.46 11.38 -5.86
N ASP A 45 -0.87 11.25 -7.05
CA ASP A 45 -1.58 10.73 -8.21
C ASP A 45 -2.20 9.35 -7.88
N PRO A 46 -3.54 9.20 -7.95
CA PRO A 46 -4.24 7.95 -7.68
C PRO A 46 -3.73 6.76 -8.50
N SER A 47 -3.20 7.00 -9.71
CA SER A 47 -2.62 5.95 -10.56
C SER A 47 -1.47 5.21 -9.87
N LYS A 48 -0.71 5.91 -9.02
CA LYS A 48 0.40 5.34 -8.23
C LYS A 48 -0.06 4.45 -7.08
N LEU A 49 -1.37 4.44 -6.79
CA LEU A 49 -1.97 3.63 -5.73
C LEU A 49 -2.58 2.33 -6.28
N ILE A 50 -2.54 2.11 -7.60
CA ILE A 50 -3.03 0.86 -8.19
C ILE A 50 -2.13 -0.30 -7.76
N ILE A 51 -2.75 -1.36 -7.26
CA ILE A 51 -2.11 -2.65 -6.95
C ILE A 51 -2.38 -3.59 -8.11
N TRP A 52 -1.31 -4.10 -8.71
CA TRP A 52 -1.37 -5.03 -9.84
C TRP A 52 -1.02 -6.44 -9.39
N GLU A 53 -1.97 -7.36 -9.49
CA GLU A 53 -1.74 -8.78 -9.19
C GLU A 53 -2.08 -9.66 -10.38
N LYS A 54 -1.27 -10.71 -10.57
CA LYS A 54 -1.41 -11.66 -11.67
C LYS A 54 -2.40 -12.76 -11.30
N ILE A 55 -3.33 -13.07 -12.20
CA ILE A 55 -4.20 -14.24 -12.12
C ILE A 55 -3.38 -15.49 -12.43
N THR A 56 -3.17 -16.35 -11.43
CA THR A 56 -2.28 -17.52 -11.51
C THR A 56 -3.03 -18.83 -11.74
N ARG A 57 -4.35 -18.87 -11.54
CA ARG A 57 -5.23 -20.04 -11.74
C ARG A 57 -6.53 -19.60 -12.40
N LEU A 58 -7.40 -20.53 -12.79
CA LEU A 58 -8.72 -20.17 -13.29
C LEU A 58 -9.57 -19.62 -12.14
N LEU A 59 -10.43 -18.63 -12.41
CA LEU A 59 -11.24 -17.99 -11.36
C LEU A 59 -12.09 -18.99 -10.56
N LYS A 60 -12.61 -20.02 -11.24
CA LYS A 60 -13.39 -21.11 -10.64
C LYS A 60 -12.60 -22.01 -9.67
N ASP A 61 -11.26 -22.01 -9.75
CA ASP A 61 -10.39 -22.88 -8.94
C ASP A 61 -9.93 -22.19 -7.64
N TYR A 62 -10.28 -20.92 -7.43
CA TYR A 62 -9.88 -20.19 -6.23
C TYR A 62 -10.85 -20.45 -5.07
N VAL A 63 -10.35 -21.12 -4.03
CA VAL A 63 -11.05 -21.29 -2.75
C VAL A 63 -10.98 -20.03 -1.89
N ALA A 64 -9.88 -19.25 -2.00
CA ALA A 64 -9.63 -18.06 -1.21
C ALA A 64 -10.05 -16.77 -1.92
N LYS A 65 -10.71 -15.86 -1.19
CA LYS A 65 -11.14 -14.54 -1.69
C LYS A 65 -10.03 -13.51 -1.54
N GLY A 66 -9.04 -13.56 -2.44
CA GLY A 66 -8.07 -12.48 -2.60
C GLY A 66 -8.71 -11.26 -3.25
N ALA A 67 -8.21 -10.06 -2.97
CA ALA A 67 -8.73 -8.80 -3.54
C ALA A 67 -8.76 -8.84 -5.08
N HIS A 68 -7.64 -9.21 -5.71
CA HIS A 68 -7.55 -9.36 -7.16
C HIS A 68 -8.52 -10.40 -7.74
N ILE A 69 -8.80 -11.49 -7.00
CA ILE A 69 -9.73 -12.53 -7.44
C ILE A 69 -11.17 -12.04 -7.37
N THR A 70 -11.54 -11.31 -6.30
CA THR A 70 -12.86 -10.70 -6.18
C THR A 70 -13.10 -9.67 -7.28
N VAL A 71 -12.12 -8.79 -7.54
CA VAL A 71 -12.22 -7.82 -8.64
C VAL A 71 -12.30 -8.53 -9.99
N ALA A 72 -11.49 -9.56 -10.22
CA ALA A 72 -11.55 -10.33 -11.46
C ALA A 72 -12.92 -11.01 -11.69
N ALA A 73 -13.52 -11.56 -10.64
CA ALA A 73 -14.86 -12.16 -10.71
C ALA A 73 -15.93 -11.11 -11.04
N GLN A 74 -15.90 -9.94 -10.39
CA GLN A 74 -16.81 -8.84 -10.69
C GLN A 74 -16.68 -8.34 -12.13
N LEU A 75 -15.46 -8.26 -12.67
CA LEU A 75 -15.23 -7.89 -14.07
C LEU A 75 -15.78 -8.97 -15.02
N ALA A 76 -15.58 -10.25 -14.69
CA ALA A 76 -16.11 -11.35 -15.49
C ALA A 76 -17.65 -11.36 -15.53
N GLU A 77 -18.31 -11.09 -14.40
CA GLU A 77 -19.77 -10.89 -14.33
C GLU A 77 -20.24 -9.72 -15.22
N LYS A 78 -19.41 -8.69 -15.38
CA LYS A 78 -19.63 -7.55 -16.30
C LYS A 78 -19.23 -7.86 -17.76
N GLY A 79 -18.92 -9.11 -18.09
CA GLY A 79 -18.61 -9.55 -19.46
C GLY A 79 -17.15 -9.43 -19.88
N TRP A 80 -16.23 -9.09 -18.96
CA TRP A 80 -14.80 -9.04 -19.27
C TRP A 80 -14.23 -10.45 -19.42
N LYS A 81 -13.41 -10.66 -20.44
CA LYS A 81 -12.68 -11.92 -20.63
C LYS A 81 -11.40 -11.91 -19.79
N ILE A 82 -11.46 -12.51 -18.61
CA ILE A 82 -10.30 -12.68 -17.72
C ILE A 82 -9.70 -14.08 -17.88
N LYS A 83 -8.39 -14.16 -18.09
CA LYS A 83 -7.63 -15.40 -18.29
C LYS A 83 -6.50 -15.56 -17.26
N LYS A 84 -6.08 -16.81 -17.06
CA LYS A 84 -4.83 -17.12 -16.36
C LYS A 84 -3.69 -16.44 -17.10
N GLY A 85 -2.88 -15.65 -16.38
CA GLY A 85 -1.81 -14.87 -16.95
C GLY A 85 -2.06 -13.36 -16.90
N ASP A 86 -3.33 -12.95 -16.88
CA ASP A 86 -3.72 -11.54 -16.89
C ASP A 86 -3.35 -10.85 -15.57
N TYR A 87 -3.18 -9.53 -15.64
CA TYR A 87 -3.01 -8.68 -14.47
C TYR A 87 -4.30 -7.92 -14.20
N VAL A 88 -4.70 -7.90 -12.94
CA VAL A 88 -5.87 -7.15 -12.48
C VAL A 88 -5.38 -6.01 -11.61
N GLY A 89 -5.67 -4.79 -12.05
CA GLY A 89 -5.40 -3.57 -11.32
C GLY A 89 -6.57 -3.24 -10.41
N TYR A 90 -6.29 -2.98 -9.14
CA TYR A 90 -7.33 -2.58 -8.20
C TYR A 90 -6.78 -1.59 -7.17
N VAL A 91 -7.70 -0.85 -6.56
CA VAL A 91 -7.41 0.00 -5.41
C VAL A 91 -8.22 -0.47 -4.21
N ILE A 92 -7.73 -0.17 -3.01
CA ILE A 92 -8.46 -0.41 -1.78
C ILE A 92 -9.21 0.85 -1.38
N THR A 93 -10.52 0.75 -1.28
CA THR A 93 -11.40 1.83 -0.85
C THR A 93 -11.66 1.80 0.64
N THR A 94 -12.16 2.91 1.16
CA THR A 94 -12.74 3.00 2.50
C THR A 94 -14.01 2.13 2.58
N GLY A 95 -14.37 1.74 3.79
CA GLY A 95 -15.53 0.90 4.07
C GLY A 95 -15.23 -0.21 5.07
N ASP A 96 -16.28 -0.92 5.47
CA ASP A 96 -16.22 -1.96 6.48
C ASP A 96 -16.01 -3.36 5.90
N GLY A 97 -15.57 -4.25 6.78
CA GLY A 97 -15.42 -5.67 6.47
C GLY A 97 -14.06 -6.01 5.82
N PRO A 98 -13.96 -7.24 5.28
CA PRO A 98 -12.68 -7.77 4.83
C PRO A 98 -12.17 -7.08 3.57
N LEU A 99 -10.84 -7.07 3.41
CA LEU A 99 -10.12 -6.34 2.35
C LEU A 99 -10.68 -6.59 0.94
N TYR A 100 -11.05 -7.83 0.63
CA TYR A 100 -11.56 -8.19 -0.70
C TYR A 100 -12.90 -7.51 -1.04
N LYS A 101 -13.73 -7.17 -0.04
CA LYS A 101 -14.98 -6.40 -0.28
C LYS A 101 -14.72 -4.94 -0.57
N ARG A 102 -13.58 -4.44 -0.12
CA ARG A 102 -13.12 -3.05 -0.28
C ARG A 102 -12.21 -2.87 -1.49
N ALA A 103 -11.94 -3.93 -2.24
CA ALA A 103 -11.18 -3.86 -3.48
C ALA A 103 -12.11 -3.48 -4.63
N LYS A 104 -11.73 -2.46 -5.40
CA LYS A 104 -12.42 -2.06 -6.63
C LYS A 104 -11.45 -2.02 -7.79
N HIS A 105 -11.92 -2.36 -8.98
CA HIS A 105 -11.14 -2.13 -10.20
C HIS A 105 -10.76 -0.64 -10.28
N TYR A 106 -9.53 -0.34 -10.70
CA TYR A 106 -8.98 1.02 -10.62
C TYR A 106 -9.77 2.05 -11.46
N THR A 107 -10.50 1.61 -12.49
CA THR A 107 -11.36 2.48 -13.31
C THR A 107 -12.73 2.76 -12.67
N GLU A 108 -13.09 2.06 -11.60
CA GLU A 108 -14.42 2.14 -10.96
C GLU A 108 -14.38 2.86 -9.61
N ALA A 109 -13.20 3.23 -9.13
CA ALA A 109 -13.02 3.96 -7.88
C ALA A 109 -12.72 5.43 -8.17
N SER A 110 -13.42 6.34 -7.48
CA SER A 110 -13.03 7.74 -7.46
C SER A 110 -11.83 7.93 -6.52
N PRO A 111 -10.96 8.94 -6.75
CA PRO A 111 -9.82 9.21 -5.87
C PRO A 111 -10.22 9.34 -4.39
N GLU A 112 -11.37 9.95 -4.10
CA GLU A 112 -11.90 10.20 -2.76
C GLU A 112 -12.26 8.90 -2.03
N GLN A 113 -12.60 7.84 -2.77
CA GLN A 113 -12.95 6.54 -2.20
C GLN A 113 -11.72 5.77 -1.70
N ILE A 114 -10.51 6.10 -2.17
CA ILE A 114 -9.29 5.37 -1.80
C ILE A 114 -9.02 5.51 -0.29
N ASP A 115 -8.76 4.38 0.38
CA ASP A 115 -8.39 4.34 1.80
C ASP A 115 -6.91 4.67 1.98
N THR A 116 -6.60 5.95 2.15
CA THR A 116 -5.24 6.42 2.39
C THR A 116 -4.60 5.80 3.63
N GLY A 117 -5.39 5.45 4.65
CA GLY A 117 -4.93 4.77 5.86
C GLY A 117 -4.41 3.35 5.56
N TYR A 118 -5.12 2.60 4.72
CA TYR A 118 -4.64 1.31 4.22
C TYR A 118 -3.29 1.44 3.50
N TYR A 119 -3.14 2.45 2.63
CA TYR A 119 -1.87 2.64 1.90
C TYR A 119 -0.74 3.07 2.84
N VAL A 120 -1.00 3.90 3.85
CA VAL A 120 0.02 4.21 4.86
C VAL A 120 0.43 2.92 5.61
N GLU A 121 -0.53 2.19 6.16
CA GLU A 121 -0.26 1.10 7.09
C GLU A 121 0.24 -0.17 6.39
N LYS A 122 -0.32 -0.51 5.23
CA LYS A 122 -0.05 -1.77 4.52
C LYS A 122 0.86 -1.61 3.30
N GLN A 123 1.10 -0.38 2.82
CA GLN A 123 1.89 -0.11 1.62
C GLN A 123 3.12 0.80 1.87
N VAL A 124 3.08 1.81 2.72
CA VAL A 124 4.25 2.67 2.98
C VAL A 124 5.06 2.16 4.16
N LEU A 125 4.44 1.99 5.32
CA LEU A 125 5.15 1.61 6.54
C LEU A 125 5.93 0.29 6.42
N PRO A 126 5.42 -0.79 5.78
CA PRO A 126 6.18 -2.03 5.75
C PRO A 126 7.30 -2.07 4.70
N VAL A 127 7.30 -1.20 3.68
CA VAL A 127 8.55 -1.00 2.89
C VAL A 127 9.57 -0.18 3.66
N CYS A 128 9.13 0.86 4.37
CA CYS A 128 10.02 1.68 5.18
C CYS A 128 10.67 0.85 6.28
N SER A 129 9.86 0.11 7.04
CA SER A 129 10.31 -0.78 8.10
C SER A 129 11.34 -1.80 7.62
N ARG A 130 11.19 -2.35 6.42
CA ARG A 130 12.20 -3.26 5.85
C ARG A 130 13.53 -2.56 5.66
N VAL A 131 13.53 -1.35 5.10
CA VAL A 131 14.76 -0.59 4.83
C VAL A 131 15.39 -0.11 6.13
N THR A 132 14.61 0.40 7.07
CA THR A 132 15.13 0.99 8.32
C THR A 132 15.46 -0.03 9.40
N SER A 133 15.05 -1.30 9.25
CA SER A 133 15.34 -2.37 10.22
C SER A 133 16.84 -2.58 10.45
N VAL A 134 17.67 -2.33 9.43
CA VAL A 134 19.14 -2.41 9.52
C VAL A 134 19.74 -1.35 10.44
N LEU A 135 18.97 -0.28 10.72
CA LEU A 135 19.33 0.81 11.62
C LEU A 135 18.68 0.65 13.01
N GLY A 136 18.02 -0.48 13.28
CA GLY A 136 17.34 -0.74 14.55
C GLY A 136 15.94 -0.14 14.68
N ILE A 137 15.46 0.63 13.68
CA ILE A 137 14.14 1.28 13.73
C ILE A 137 13.03 0.25 13.48
N LYS A 138 12.21 0.01 14.50
CA LYS A 138 11.11 -0.95 14.48
C LYS A 138 9.84 -0.35 13.88
N MET A 139 8.95 -1.23 13.42
CA MET A 139 7.62 -0.85 12.91
C MET A 139 6.83 0.01 13.91
N LYS A 140 6.96 -0.25 15.21
CA LYS A 140 6.28 0.52 16.27
C LYS A 140 6.68 2.00 16.22
N GLU A 141 7.97 2.29 16.10
CA GLU A 141 8.49 3.67 16.05
C GLU A 141 7.98 4.40 14.81
N LEU A 142 7.96 3.73 13.65
CA LEU A 142 7.41 4.31 12.43
C LEU A 142 5.89 4.58 12.52
N LYS A 143 5.14 3.73 13.23
CA LYS A 143 3.72 3.97 13.48
C LYS A 143 3.49 5.20 14.35
N ILE A 144 4.26 5.34 15.44
CA ILE A 144 4.19 6.50 16.34
C ILE A 144 4.55 7.79 15.58
N LEU A 145 5.64 7.77 14.82
CA LEU A 145 6.07 8.88 13.96
C LEU A 145 4.96 9.37 13.02
N VAL A 146 4.18 8.44 12.46
CA VAL A 146 3.14 8.74 11.48
C VAL A 146 1.78 9.02 12.11
N SER A 147 1.47 8.47 13.30
CA SER A 147 0.26 8.83 14.05
C SER A 147 0.35 10.26 14.60
N GLY A 148 1.56 10.78 14.81
CA GLY A 148 1.78 12.08 15.45
C GLY A 148 1.68 12.02 16.96
N GLU A 149 1.70 10.81 17.54
CA GLU A 149 1.84 10.59 18.96
C GLU A 149 3.32 10.75 19.36
N ASP A 150 3.60 11.36 20.51
CA ASP A 150 4.98 11.51 20.99
C ASP A 150 5.54 10.17 21.46
N LEU A 151 6.76 9.83 20.99
CA LEU A 151 7.51 8.63 21.39
C LEU A 151 7.73 8.53 22.91
N PHE A 152 7.70 9.66 23.62
CA PHE A 152 7.93 9.77 25.06
C PHE A 152 6.70 9.48 25.94
N SER A 153 5.52 9.24 25.35
CA SER A 153 4.28 9.01 26.11
C SER A 153 4.14 7.61 26.72
N TYR A 154 5.11 6.71 26.48
CA TYR A 154 5.07 5.30 26.91
C TYR A 154 6.16 4.92 27.94
N GLU A 155 6.86 5.90 28.52
CA GLU A 155 7.83 5.68 29.61
C GLU A 155 7.30 6.11 31.00
N GLN A 156 5.97 6.13 31.20
CA GLN A 156 5.36 6.26 32.54
C GLN A 156 4.49 5.05 32.88
#